data_AF-A0A0P9DSI6-F1
#
_entry.id   AF-A0A0P9DSI6-F1
#
_cell.length_a   1.000
_cell.length_b   1.000
_cell.length_c   1.000
_cell.angle_alpha   90.00
_cell.angle_beta   90.00
_cell.angle_gamma   90.00
#
_symmetry.space_group_name_H-M   'P 1'
#
loop_
_entity.id
_entity.type
_entity.pdbx_description
1 polymer ?
#
loop_
_entity_poly.entity_id
_entity_poly.type
_entity_poly.pdbx_seq_one_letter_code
_entity_poly.pdbx_strand_id
1 'polypeptide(L)'
;MEPELLENCKNLGRTLGRLSADKDDKDILYALRSVRNLDDLLATFHRIFTRYAEEIKVYVKGFEEILQEINDKNWKKYKSLIGIWAVLSYKEKEEEGE
;
A
#
# COMPACT_ATOMS: atom_id res chain seq x y z
N MET A 1 -17.88 -2.85 1.39
CA MET A 1 -16.55 -2.91 2.03
C MET A 1 -16.80 -2.47 3.44
N GLU A 2 -16.47 -3.35 4.37
CA GLU A 2 -16.71 -3.12 5.79
C GLU A 2 -15.79 -2.00 6.31
N PRO A 3 -16.21 -1.26 7.36
CA PRO A 3 -15.44 -0.14 7.90
C PRO A 3 -14.01 -0.54 8.30
N GLU A 4 -13.83 -1.74 8.84
CA GLU A 4 -12.52 -2.27 9.24
C GLU A 4 -11.59 -2.50 8.05
N LEU A 5 -12.08 -3.19 7.00
CA LEU A 5 -11.32 -3.38 5.75
C LEU A 5 -10.96 -2.05 5.08
N LEU A 6 -11.85 -1.07 5.13
CA LEU A 6 -11.56 0.27 4.64
C LEU A 6 -10.40 0.88 5.42
N GLU A 7 -10.42 0.81 6.75
CA GLU A 7 -9.36 1.34 7.60
C GLU A 7 -8.02 0.63 7.38
N ASN A 8 -8.04 -0.70 7.20
CA ASN A 8 -6.85 -1.46 6.83
C ASN A 8 -6.25 -0.99 5.50
N CYS A 9 -7.09 -0.71 4.49
CA CYS A 9 -6.60 -0.15 3.22
C CYS A 9 -5.93 1.21 3.42
N LYS A 10 -6.49 2.07 4.29
CA LYS A 10 -5.88 3.38 4.61
C LYS A 10 -4.53 3.20 5.31
N ASN A 11 -4.48 2.32 6.31
CA ASN A 11 -3.27 2.08 7.10
C ASN A 11 -2.15 1.50 6.25
N LEU A 12 -2.47 0.53 5.38
CA LEU A 12 -1.52 0.01 4.42
C LEU A 12 -1.07 1.10 3.45
N GLY A 13 -1.99 1.87 2.88
CA GLY A 13 -1.64 3.00 2.01
C GLY A 13 -0.67 3.97 2.68
N ARG A 14 -1.03 4.49 3.87
CA ARG A 14 -0.17 5.41 4.65
C ARG A 14 1.21 4.81 4.92
N THR A 15 1.26 3.54 5.29
CA THR A 15 2.52 2.81 5.52
C THR A 15 3.40 2.82 4.28
N LEU A 16 2.84 2.45 3.12
CA LEU A 16 3.59 2.44 1.86
C LEU A 16 4.03 3.84 1.43
N GLY A 17 3.21 4.86 1.68
CA GLY A 17 3.54 6.26 1.42
C GLY A 17 4.71 6.75 2.26
N ARG A 18 4.66 6.54 3.58
CA ARG A 18 5.75 6.88 4.50
C ARG A 18 7.03 6.14 4.17
N LEU A 19 6.93 4.83 3.94
CA LEU A 19 8.07 4.01 3.56
C LEU A 19 8.74 4.52 2.27
N SER A 20 7.94 4.93 1.28
CA SER A 20 8.44 5.51 0.04
C SER A 20 9.21 6.81 0.28
N ALA A 21 8.73 7.68 1.18
CA ALA A 21 9.42 8.91 1.57
C ALA A 21 10.69 8.61 2.39
N ASP A 22 10.57 7.81 3.45
CA ASP A 22 11.66 7.50 4.40
C ASP A 22 12.85 6.79 3.73
N LYS A 23 12.59 6.07 2.63
CA LYS A 23 13.61 5.33 1.87
C LYS A 23 14.00 5.99 0.55
N ASP A 24 13.41 7.14 0.23
CA ASP A 24 13.51 7.80 -1.09
C ASP A 24 13.24 6.81 -2.25
N ASP A 25 12.29 5.87 -2.04
CA ASP A 25 11.94 4.82 -3.00
C ASP A 25 10.58 5.09 -3.64
N LYS A 26 10.57 6.01 -4.62
CA LYS A 26 9.36 6.35 -5.39
C LYS A 26 8.81 5.17 -6.21
N ASP A 27 9.61 4.12 -6.43
CA ASP A 27 9.18 2.92 -7.15
C ASP A 27 8.04 2.21 -6.45
N ILE A 28 7.89 2.34 -5.13
CA ILE A 28 6.73 1.83 -4.39
C ILE A 28 5.42 2.40 -4.95
N LEU A 29 5.37 3.73 -5.14
CA LEU A 29 4.18 4.42 -5.65
C LEU A 29 3.96 4.14 -7.14
N TYR A 30 5.03 4.12 -7.94
CA TYR A 30 4.94 3.79 -9.36
C TYR A 30 4.48 2.35 -9.60
N ALA A 31 4.95 1.41 -8.78
CA ALA A 31 4.54 0.02 -8.82
C ALA A 31 3.04 -0.12 -8.58
N LEU A 32 2.52 0.47 -7.49
CA LEU A 32 1.09 0.49 -7.20
C LEU A 32 0.29 1.07 -8.36
N ARG A 33 0.74 2.18 -8.95
CA ARG A 33 0.09 2.79 -10.12
C ARG A 33 0.03 1.82 -11.30
N SER A 34 1.11 1.08 -11.54
CA SER A 34 1.30 0.24 -12.74
C SER A 34 0.55 -1.09 -12.74
N VAL A 35 -0.01 -1.53 -11.60
CA VAL A 35 -0.76 -2.79 -11.47
C VAL A 35 -1.93 -2.89 -12.46
N ARG A 36 -2.06 -3.98 -13.23
CA ARG A 36 -3.13 -4.13 -14.25
C ARG A 36 -4.15 -5.22 -13.94
N ASN A 37 -3.84 -6.14 -13.03
CA ASN A 37 -4.69 -7.26 -12.62
C ASN A 37 -4.41 -7.62 -11.14
N LEU A 38 -5.10 -8.64 -10.62
CA LEU A 38 -4.91 -9.11 -9.25
C LEU A 38 -3.50 -9.67 -9.03
N ASP A 39 -2.98 -10.48 -9.96
CA ASP A 39 -1.65 -11.09 -9.83
C ASP A 39 -0.53 -10.03 -9.77
N ASP A 40 -0.60 -9.00 -10.61
CA ASP A 40 0.29 -7.84 -10.59
C ASP A 40 0.24 -7.14 -9.22
N LEU A 41 -0.95 -7.06 -8.60
CA LEU A 41 -1.13 -6.42 -7.30
C LEU A 41 -0.48 -7.23 -6.19
N LEU A 42 -0.76 -8.55 -6.16
CA LEU A 42 -0.19 -9.47 -5.18
C LEU A 42 1.33 -9.56 -5.33
N ALA A 43 1.84 -9.60 -6.56
CA ALA A 43 3.27 -9.58 -6.85
C ALA A 43 3.91 -8.26 -6.40
N THR A 44 3.23 -7.13 -6.60
CA THR A 44 3.71 -5.81 -6.12
C THR A 44 3.82 -5.80 -4.61
N PHE A 45 2.79 -6.27 -3.89
CA PHE A 45 2.84 -6.40 -2.44
C PHE A 45 3.95 -7.33 -1.98
N HIS A 46 4.05 -8.52 -2.55
CA HIS A 46 5.10 -9.48 -2.21
C HIS A 46 6.50 -8.88 -2.39
N ARG A 47 6.74 -8.17 -3.50
CA ARG A 47 8.02 -7.52 -3.77
C ARG A 47 8.35 -6.45 -2.74
N ILE A 48 7.40 -5.58 -2.41
CA ILE A 48 7.58 -4.52 -1.41
C ILE A 48 7.85 -5.13 -0.04
N PHE A 49 7.04 -6.09 0.39
CA PHE A 49 7.18 -6.75 1.70
C PHE A 49 8.43 -7.58 1.84
N THR A 50 8.94 -8.15 0.74
CA THR A 50 10.23 -8.83 0.75
C THR A 50 11.40 -7.84 0.83
N ARG A 51 11.31 -6.71 0.11
CA ARG A 51 12.36 -5.68 0.09
C ARG A 51 12.49 -4.94 1.41
N TYR A 52 11.37 -4.70 2.10
CA TYR A 52 11.30 -3.88 3.31
C TYR A 52 10.70 -4.65 4.50
N ALA A 53 11.02 -5.94 4.60
CA ALA A 53 10.42 -6.85 5.58
C ALA A 53 10.62 -6.39 7.03
N GLU A 54 11.79 -5.80 7.34
CA GLU A 54 12.12 -5.36 8.69
C GLU A 54 11.36 -4.10 9.10
N GLU A 55 11.18 -3.17 8.16
CA GLU A 55 10.44 -1.94 8.38
C GLU A 55 8.95 -2.23 8.47
N ILE A 56 8.41 -2.99 7.51
CA ILE A 56 6.98 -3.21 7.34
C ILE A 56 6.37 -4.04 8.46
N LYS A 57 7.13 -4.95 9.09
CA LYS A 57 6.65 -5.76 10.23
C LYS A 57 6.00 -4.92 11.33
N VAL A 58 6.41 -3.66 11.49
CA VAL A 58 5.87 -2.74 12.50
C VAL A 58 4.59 -2.05 12.02
N TYR A 59 4.42 -1.86 10.71
CA TYR A 59 3.42 -0.94 10.15
C TYR A 59 2.18 -1.62 9.55
N VAL A 60 2.26 -2.89 9.19
CA VAL A 60 1.22 -3.53 8.36
C VAL A 60 0.25 -4.37 9.18
N LYS A 61 -0.58 -3.70 9.97
CA LYS A 61 -1.76 -4.30 10.61
C LYS A 61 -2.90 -4.46 9.60
N GLY A 62 -3.57 -5.62 9.61
CA GLY A 62 -4.78 -5.86 8.82
C GLY A 62 -4.57 -6.17 7.33
N PHE A 63 -3.32 -6.42 6.90
CA PHE A 63 -3.06 -6.81 5.50
C PHE A 63 -3.53 -8.22 5.18
N GLU A 64 -3.44 -9.15 6.14
CA GLU A 64 -3.97 -10.51 5.95
C GLU A 64 -5.48 -10.49 5.66
N GLU A 65 -6.24 -9.64 6.36
CA GLU A 65 -7.67 -9.43 6.14
C GLU A 65 -7.95 -8.84 4.73
N ILE A 66 -7.08 -7.94 4.24
CA ILE A 66 -7.16 -7.47 2.86
C ILE A 66 -6.93 -8.61 1.88
N LEU A 67 -5.92 -9.46 2.11
CA LEU A 67 -5.59 -10.58 1.24
C LEU A 67 -6.69 -11.65 1.18
N GLN A 68 -7.42 -11.86 2.29
CA GLN A 68 -8.54 -12.80 2.32
C GLN A 68 -9.75 -12.30 1.52
N GLU A 69 -9.94 -10.99 1.43
CA GLU A 69 -11.11 -10.39 0.79
C GLU A 69 -10.89 -9.98 -0.67
N ILE A 70 -9.63 -9.77 -1.05
CA ILE A 70 -9.31 -9.33 -2.41
C ILE A 70 -9.47 -10.47 -3.42
N ASN A 71 -10.08 -10.15 -4.56
CA ASN A 71 -10.31 -11.08 -5.67
C ASN A 71 -10.45 -10.35 -7.01
N ASP A 72 -10.60 -11.11 -8.10
CA ASP A 72 -10.66 -10.58 -9.47
C ASP A 72 -11.76 -9.54 -9.71
N LYS A 73 -12.82 -9.58 -8.89
CA LYS A 73 -13.97 -8.66 -9.03
C LYS A 73 -13.74 -7.33 -8.31
N ASN A 74 -12.90 -7.29 -7.28
CA ASN A 74 -12.81 -6.14 -6.38
C ASN A 74 -11.39 -5.54 -6.26
N TRP A 75 -10.34 -6.18 -6.80
CA TRP A 75 -8.95 -5.74 -6.62
C TRP A 75 -8.70 -4.27 -7.01
N LYS A 76 -9.38 -3.77 -8.06
CA LYS A 76 -9.25 -2.36 -8.50
C LYS A 76 -9.63 -1.39 -7.38
N LYS A 77 -10.66 -1.73 -6.59
CA LYS A 77 -11.10 -0.89 -5.46
C LYS A 77 -10.05 -0.86 -4.35
N TYR A 78 -9.50 -2.02 -4.00
CA TYR A 78 -8.42 -2.13 -3.00
C TYR A 78 -7.17 -1.37 -3.45
N LYS A 79 -6.72 -1.60 -4.69
CA LYS A 79 -5.61 -0.85 -5.32
C LYS A 79 -5.83 0.66 -5.21
N SER A 80 -7.00 1.15 -5.62
CA SER A 80 -7.27 2.59 -5.62
C SER A 80 -7.25 3.18 -4.21
N LEU A 81 -7.86 2.51 -3.22
CA LEU A 81 -7.85 2.98 -1.84
C LEU A 81 -6.43 3.04 -1.27
N ILE A 82 -5.67 1.95 -1.41
CA ILE A 82 -4.29 1.87 -0.93
C ILE A 82 -3.42 2.92 -1.64
N GLY A 83 -3.56 3.05 -2.95
CA GLY A 83 -2.80 4.00 -3.75
C GLY A 83 -3.08 5.47 -3.40
N ILE A 84 -4.35 5.84 -3.17
CA ILE A 84 -4.72 7.20 -2.75
C ILE A 84 -4.04 7.54 -1.43
N TRP A 85 -4.17 6.67 -0.42
CA TRP A 85 -3.58 6.93 0.90
C TRP A 85 -2.05 6.87 0.90
N ALA A 86 -1.44 6.08 -0.01
CA ALA A 86 0.00 6.08 -0.20
C ALA A 86 0.51 7.41 -0.76
N VAL A 87 -0.15 7.94 -1.79
CA VAL A 87 0.25 9.25 -2.36
C VAL A 87 0.02 10.38 -1.37
N LEU A 88 -1.12 10.40 -0.67
CA LEU A 88 -1.41 11.41 0.35
C LEU A 88 -0.35 11.41 1.45
N SER A 89 -0.07 10.23 2.03
CA SER A 89 0.89 10.16 3.13
C SER A 89 2.34 10.41 2.70
N TYR A 90 2.69 10.08 1.45
CA TYR A 90 3.98 10.45 0.89
C TYR A 90 4.13 11.97 0.78
N LYS A 91 3.08 12.67 0.30
CA LYS A 91 3.07 14.12 0.17
C LYS A 91 3.15 14.83 1.52
N GLU A 92 2.36 14.37 2.49
CA GLU A 92 2.44 14.86 3.88
C GLU A 92 3.87 14.74 4.43
N LYS A 93 4.56 13.63 4.14
CA LYS A 93 5.95 13.43 4.58
C LYS A 93 6.98 14.29 3.86
N GLU A 94 6.81 14.52 2.56
CA GLU A 94 7.66 15.46 1.81
C GLU A 94 7.54 16.87 2.38
N GLU A 95 6.32 17.31 2.72
CA GLU A 95 6.05 18.65 3.27
C GLU A 95 6.56 18.83 4.71
N GLU A 96 6.58 17.77 5.53
CA GLU A 96 7.16 17.79 6.88
C GLU A 96 8.71 17.84 6.89
N GLY A 97 9.34 17.48 5.77
CA GLY A 97 10.80 17.42 5.62
C GLY A 97 11.46 18.68 5.05
N GLU A 98 10.66 19.67 4.63
CA GLU A 98 11.09 21.03 4.20
C GLU A 98 11.09 22.03 5.36
#